data_AF-A0A9X3DX77-F1
#
_entry.id   AF-A0A9X3DX77-F1
#
_cell.length_a   1.000
_cell.length_b   1.000
_cell.length_c   1.000
_cell.angle_alpha   90.00
_cell.angle_beta   90.00
_cell.angle_gamma   90.00
#
_symmetry.space_group_name_H-M   'P 1'
#
loop_
_entity.id
_entity.type
_entity.pdbx_description
1 polymer ?
#
loop_
_entity_poly.entity_id
_entity_poly.type
_entity_poly.pdbx_seq_one_letter_code
_entity_poly.pdbx_strand_id
1 'polypeptide(L)'
;MSETLYTSNEEALPSSSHAPLGLLAILGGINFFYTDWTVLYTYSVLIIFSFFYFIYYIFSSGEYQKILANMLLAVLVMCLAIIPIIGWIILILFILYNISKAIDGIKNLFPEACYSLAIYFLLGSKELLDLNIIGSIVAFILYLSITTTYFNRLSKSGLDTRGVLFRVSIMLLSIPLLIMLVISIMSALRNIFSFKVTPQQVSIKTPQQVSGYTRVSGVEVAGYTRQITTNVTQNVVTASAGSGAITSTMTRAITESLNEQDNFDDVQTPIKTVSGRDSEIGGWGRKSFSEDFLKNNIPPTDKNLSFYRFDELDNKKINNFIAITKKIANCPMFTTQDVIVYYDETVFGKGDQGIVITAHFLIVYVNLCDAKFYIPLNEIYNLTISGRLNKKIKFWDADNQEYEIELTQSNEGAKNIFNTIHLLK
;
A
#
# COMPACT_ATOMS: atom_id res chain seq x y z
N MET A 1 9.05 -46.91 4.11
CA MET A 1 10.20 -46.29 3.42
C MET A 1 9.61 -45.23 2.51
N SER A 2 9.55 -44.00 3.02
CA SER A 2 8.86 -42.86 2.38
C SER A 2 9.90 -42.03 1.64
N GLU A 3 9.88 -42.10 0.30
CA GLU A 3 10.65 -41.19 -0.53
C GLU A 3 9.95 -39.83 -0.59
N THR A 4 10.64 -38.85 -0.03
CA THR A 4 10.32 -37.43 -0.13
C THR A 4 10.86 -36.94 -1.47
N LEU A 5 9.97 -36.68 -2.43
CA LEU A 5 10.31 -35.93 -3.63
C LEU A 5 10.28 -34.43 -3.30
N TYR A 6 11.45 -33.89 -3.00
CA TYR A 6 11.72 -32.46 -3.09
C TYR A 6 11.62 -32.04 -4.57
N THR A 7 10.62 -31.24 -4.93
CA THR A 7 10.67 -30.45 -6.16
C THR A 7 11.44 -29.17 -5.86
N SER A 8 12.74 -29.21 -6.15
CA SER A 8 13.61 -28.04 -6.16
C SER A 8 13.32 -27.19 -7.40
N ASN A 9 12.28 -26.35 -7.35
CA ASN A 9 12.24 -25.16 -8.19
C ASN A 9 12.55 -23.96 -7.28
N GLU A 10 13.80 -23.91 -6.80
CA GLU A 10 14.41 -22.63 -6.40
C GLU A 10 14.66 -21.87 -7.70
N GLU A 11 13.70 -21.03 -8.10
CA GLU A 11 13.95 -20.05 -9.16
C GLU A 11 15.05 -19.12 -8.65
N ALA A 12 16.25 -19.31 -9.22
CA ALA A 12 17.37 -18.44 -8.98
C ALA A 12 17.00 -17.03 -9.44
N LEU A 13 17.17 -16.08 -8.53
CA LEU A 13 17.11 -14.65 -8.76
C LEU A 13 17.75 -14.28 -10.13
N PRO A 14 17.09 -13.48 -10.99
CA PRO A 14 17.68 -13.04 -12.26
C PRO A 14 19.01 -12.33 -11.98
N SER A 15 20.04 -12.56 -12.79
CA SER A 15 21.45 -12.16 -12.49
C SER A 15 21.65 -10.70 -12.03
N SER A 16 20.76 -9.77 -12.42
CA SER A 16 20.75 -8.36 -12.00
C SER A 16 20.34 -8.13 -10.53
N SER A 17 19.60 -9.05 -9.93
CA SER A 17 19.06 -8.94 -8.56
C SER A 17 20.06 -9.31 -7.47
N HIS A 18 21.23 -9.86 -7.84
CA HIS A 18 22.38 -10.04 -6.95
C HIS A 18 23.27 -8.79 -6.82
N ALA A 19 23.05 -7.76 -7.65
CA ALA A 19 23.83 -6.52 -7.61
C ALA A 19 23.89 -5.85 -6.21
N PRO A 20 22.77 -5.73 -5.44
CA PRO A 20 22.83 -5.17 -4.10
C PRO A 20 23.60 -6.03 -3.08
N LEU A 21 23.64 -7.36 -3.24
CA LEU A 21 24.48 -8.25 -2.43
C LEU A 21 25.97 -7.95 -2.71
N GLY A 22 26.35 -7.83 -3.99
CA GLY A 22 27.71 -7.48 -4.39
C GLY A 22 28.14 -6.12 -3.83
N LEU A 23 27.26 -5.11 -3.87
CA LEU A 23 27.52 -3.79 -3.31
C LEU A 23 27.79 -3.84 -1.80
N LEU A 24 26.98 -4.60 -1.05
CA LEU A 24 27.18 -4.79 0.39
C LEU A 24 28.49 -5.53 0.70
N ALA A 25 28.82 -6.57 -0.08
CA ALA A 25 30.07 -7.29 0.06
C ALA A 25 31.30 -6.39 -0.18
N ILE A 26 31.25 -5.53 -1.21
CA ILE A 26 32.32 -4.57 -1.52
C ILE A 26 32.47 -3.54 -0.39
N LEU A 27 31.37 -2.94 0.06
CA LEU A 27 31.39 -1.97 1.16
C LEU A 27 31.90 -2.59 2.47
N GLY A 28 31.49 -3.81 2.77
CA GLY A 28 32.04 -4.58 3.89
C GLY A 28 33.54 -4.79 3.74
N GLY A 29 34.01 -5.23 2.57
CA GLY A 29 35.43 -5.45 2.30
C GLY A 29 36.27 -4.18 2.50
N ILE A 30 35.81 -3.04 1.99
CA ILE A 30 36.46 -1.73 2.21
C ILE A 30 36.52 -1.43 3.71
N ASN A 31 35.40 -1.56 4.42
CA ASN A 31 35.30 -1.23 5.84
C ASN A 31 36.24 -2.08 6.73
N PHE A 32 36.32 -3.38 6.47
CA PHE A 32 37.16 -4.28 7.28
C PHE A 32 38.64 -4.20 6.90
N PHE A 33 39.00 -4.07 5.62
CA PHE A 33 40.39 -4.22 5.18
C PHE A 33 41.11 -2.92 4.83
N TYR A 34 40.40 -1.81 4.62
CA TYR A 34 41.04 -0.51 4.41
C TYR A 34 41.32 0.16 5.76
N THR A 35 42.59 0.49 6.03
CA THR A 35 43.04 0.96 7.35
C THR A 35 42.49 2.34 7.69
N ASP A 36 42.45 3.25 6.72
CA ASP A 36 42.03 4.65 6.95
C ASP A 36 40.51 4.86 6.80
N TRP A 37 39.74 3.78 6.61
CA TRP A 37 38.30 3.86 6.42
C TRP A 37 37.59 3.82 7.77
N THR A 38 36.88 4.89 8.10
CA THR A 38 36.04 4.93 9.31
C THR A 38 34.69 4.31 9.03
N VAL A 39 34.12 3.62 10.03
CA VAL A 39 32.81 2.96 9.83
C VAL A 39 31.69 3.98 9.57
N LEU A 40 31.85 5.20 10.07
CA LEU A 40 30.89 6.29 9.89
C LEU A 40 30.66 6.63 8.41
N TYR A 41 31.68 6.51 7.55
CA TYR A 41 31.49 6.69 6.11
C TYR A 41 30.62 5.58 5.52
N THR A 42 30.87 4.33 5.89
CA THR A 42 30.04 3.19 5.47
C THR A 42 28.59 3.36 5.91
N TYR A 43 28.36 3.74 7.17
CA TYR A 43 27.01 4.02 7.68
C TYR A 43 26.33 5.14 6.92
N SER A 44 27.04 6.25 6.68
CA SER A 44 26.49 7.41 5.98
C SER A 44 26.09 7.04 4.56
N VAL A 45 26.94 6.33 3.82
CA VAL A 45 26.64 5.88 2.45
C VAL A 45 25.43 4.97 2.44
N LEU A 46 25.37 3.96 3.32
CA LEU A 46 24.26 3.02 3.38
C LEU A 46 22.95 3.73 3.72
N ILE A 47 22.94 4.56 4.77
CA ILE A 47 21.73 5.28 5.20
C ILE A 47 21.26 6.26 4.13
N ILE A 48 22.15 7.07 3.56
CA ILE A 48 21.81 8.07 2.55
C ILE A 48 21.26 7.38 1.29
N PHE A 49 21.96 6.34 0.80
CA PHE A 49 21.53 5.58 -0.36
C PHE A 49 20.16 4.94 -0.12
N SER A 50 19.99 4.26 1.02
CA SER A 50 18.72 3.63 1.37
C SER A 50 17.59 4.64 1.53
N PHE A 51 17.86 5.82 2.10
CA PHE A 51 16.87 6.87 2.27
C PHE A 51 16.40 7.44 0.93
N PHE A 52 17.34 7.77 0.04
CA PHE A 52 16.99 8.26 -1.29
C PHE A 52 16.27 7.21 -2.12
N TYR A 53 16.69 5.94 -2.05
CA TYR A 53 16.02 4.88 -2.77
C TYR A 53 14.62 4.59 -2.20
N PHE A 54 14.46 4.62 -0.87
CA PHE A 54 13.16 4.51 -0.22
C PHE A 54 12.19 5.61 -0.69
N ILE A 55 12.66 6.86 -0.74
CA ILE A 55 11.89 7.99 -1.28
C ILE A 55 11.55 7.77 -2.76
N TYR A 56 12.56 7.49 -3.59
CA TYR A 56 12.40 7.25 -5.02
C TYR A 56 11.36 6.15 -5.27
N TYR A 57 11.44 5.05 -4.53
CA TYR A 57 10.52 3.93 -4.67
C TYR A 57 9.09 4.39 -4.39
N ILE A 58 8.83 5.05 -3.25
CA ILE A 58 7.49 5.57 -2.88
C ILE A 58 6.89 6.49 -3.94
N PHE A 59 7.70 7.35 -4.57
CA PHE A 59 7.24 8.23 -5.64
C PHE A 59 6.99 7.47 -6.95
N SER A 60 7.89 6.55 -7.32
CA SER A 60 7.81 5.80 -8.57
C SER A 60 6.69 4.75 -8.58
N SER A 61 6.36 4.17 -7.42
CA SER A 61 5.30 3.17 -7.28
C SER A 61 3.91 3.77 -7.08
N GLY A 62 3.80 5.11 -6.98
CA GLY A 62 2.52 5.79 -6.73
C GLY A 62 1.99 5.61 -5.29
N GLU A 63 2.71 4.93 -4.41
CA GLU A 63 2.32 4.66 -3.01
C GLU A 63 2.08 5.95 -2.20
N TYR A 64 2.71 7.07 -2.59
CA TYR A 64 2.46 8.37 -1.98
C TYR A 64 0.99 8.81 -2.03
N GLN A 65 0.24 8.36 -3.04
CA GLN A 65 -1.19 8.69 -3.16
C GLN A 65 -2.00 8.04 -2.04
N LYS A 66 -1.64 6.82 -1.62
CA LYS A 66 -2.26 6.14 -0.47
C LYS A 66 -1.93 6.86 0.83
N ILE A 67 -0.68 7.31 0.98
CA ILE A 67 -0.25 8.11 2.14
C ILE A 67 -1.07 9.40 2.21
N LEU A 68 -1.20 10.13 1.11
CA LEU A 68 -1.97 11.38 1.04
C LEU A 68 -3.47 11.16 1.27
N ALA A 69 -4.06 10.12 0.67
CA ALA A 69 -5.46 9.77 0.84
C ALA A 69 -5.78 9.38 2.29
N ASN A 70 -4.92 8.58 2.91
CA ASN A 70 -5.03 8.25 4.32
C ASN A 70 -4.91 9.52 5.19
N MET A 71 -3.97 10.43 4.89
CA MET A 71 -3.87 11.71 5.62
C MET A 71 -5.13 12.58 5.46
N LEU A 72 -5.71 12.65 4.25
CA LEU A 72 -6.96 13.37 4.00
C LEU A 72 -8.12 12.76 4.82
N LEU A 73 -8.21 11.43 4.86
CA LEU A 73 -9.19 10.72 5.68
C LEU A 73 -9.04 11.09 7.17
N ALA A 74 -7.81 11.17 7.68
CA ALA A 74 -7.57 11.59 9.06
C ALA A 74 -8.04 13.02 9.34
N VAL A 75 -7.87 13.93 8.38
CA VAL A 75 -8.38 15.30 8.48
C VAL A 75 -9.90 15.33 8.51
N LEU A 76 -10.56 14.53 7.65
CA LEU A 76 -12.02 14.42 7.64
C LEU A 76 -12.57 13.84 8.95
N VAL A 77 -11.93 12.81 9.50
CA VAL A 77 -12.30 12.24 10.81
C VAL A 77 -12.08 13.27 11.94
N MET A 78 -11.07 14.12 11.83
CA MET A 78 -10.89 15.25 12.75
C MET A 78 -12.05 16.25 12.67
N CYS A 79 -12.56 16.57 11.48
CA CYS A 79 -13.73 17.43 11.33
C CYS A 79 -14.99 16.81 11.97
N LEU A 80 -15.15 15.49 11.88
CA LEU A 80 -16.24 14.76 12.53
C LEU A 80 -16.18 14.85 14.05
N ALA A 81 -14.99 15.05 14.65
CA ALA A 81 -14.83 15.19 16.09
C ALA A 81 -15.44 16.48 16.68
N ILE A 82 -15.91 17.41 15.83
CA ILE A 82 -16.66 18.60 16.25
C ILE A 82 -18.03 18.23 16.83
N ILE A 83 -18.62 17.11 16.38
CA ILE A 83 -19.91 16.62 16.86
C ILE A 83 -19.73 16.01 18.26
N PRO A 84 -20.37 16.57 19.31
CA PRO A 84 -20.22 16.05 20.67
C PRO A 84 -20.69 14.59 20.77
N ILE A 85 -20.04 13.82 21.64
CA ILE A 85 -20.34 12.41 21.95
C ILE A 85 -20.05 11.48 20.76
N ILE A 86 -20.77 11.60 19.64
CA ILE A 86 -20.66 10.71 18.48
C ILE A 86 -19.31 10.90 17.77
N GLY A 87 -18.90 12.14 17.52
CA GLY A 87 -17.62 12.45 16.88
C GLY A 87 -16.41 11.99 17.69
N TRP A 88 -16.51 12.06 19.02
CA TRP A 88 -15.45 11.62 19.93
C TRP A 88 -15.30 10.10 19.94
N ILE A 89 -16.41 9.36 19.92
CA ILE A 89 -16.39 7.89 19.82
C ILE A 89 -15.74 7.47 18.50
N ILE A 90 -16.13 8.09 17.38
CA ILE A 90 -15.55 7.83 16.06
C ILE A 90 -14.05 8.13 16.05
N LEU A 91 -13.62 9.25 16.63
CA LEU A 91 -12.21 9.64 16.71
C LEU A 91 -11.38 8.63 17.52
N ILE A 92 -11.87 8.20 18.69
CA ILE A 92 -11.19 7.21 19.53
C ILE A 92 -11.04 5.89 18.76
N LEU A 93 -12.11 5.41 18.11
CA LEU A 93 -12.06 4.19 17.30
C LEU A 93 -11.08 4.31 16.13
N PHE A 94 -11.05 5.46 15.46
CA PHE A 94 -10.12 5.72 14.36
C PHE A 94 -8.66 5.71 14.82
N ILE A 95 -8.34 6.36 15.94
CA ILE A 95 -6.98 6.36 16.48
C ILE A 95 -6.58 4.94 16.93
N LEU A 96 -7.47 4.20 17.60
CA LEU A 96 -7.21 2.80 17.99
C LEU A 96 -6.98 1.90 16.77
N TYR A 97 -7.75 2.09 15.69
CA TYR A 97 -7.54 1.39 14.42
C TYR A 97 -6.16 1.68 13.84
N ASN A 98 -5.76 2.95 13.77
CA ASN A 98 -4.44 3.33 13.26
C ASN A 98 -3.30 2.78 14.13
N ILE A 99 -3.47 2.76 15.46
CA ILE A 99 -2.50 2.16 16.39
C ILE A 99 -2.39 0.66 16.16
N SER A 100 -3.51 -0.04 16.02
CA SER A 100 -3.52 -1.48 15.74
C SER A 100 -2.75 -1.80 14.45
N LYS A 101 -2.99 -1.03 13.38
CA LYS A 101 -2.25 -1.18 12.14
C LYS A 101 -0.77 -0.84 12.28
N ALA A 102 -0.41 0.20 13.03
CA ALA A 102 0.98 0.53 13.31
C ALA A 102 1.69 -0.61 14.08
N ILE A 103 1.01 -1.29 15.01
CA ILE A 103 1.56 -2.46 15.71
C ILE A 103 1.85 -3.61 14.72
N ASP A 104 0.98 -3.86 13.75
CA ASP A 104 1.26 -4.84 12.68
C ASP A 104 2.50 -4.44 11.88
N GLY A 105 2.74 -3.15 11.67
CA GLY A 105 3.98 -2.63 11.08
C GLY A 105 5.21 -2.91 11.91
N ILE A 106 5.14 -2.73 13.23
CA ILE A 106 6.26 -3.12 14.11
C ILE A 106 6.56 -4.60 13.95
N LYS A 107 5.55 -5.47 13.95
CA LYS A 107 5.75 -6.92 13.83
C LYS A 107 6.46 -7.28 12.52
N ASN A 108 6.11 -6.61 11.43
CA ASN A 108 6.69 -6.88 10.12
C ASN A 108 8.07 -6.24 9.92
N LEU A 109 8.35 -5.10 10.56
CA LEU A 109 9.66 -4.45 10.54
C LEU A 109 10.65 -5.07 11.52
N PHE A 110 10.17 -5.76 12.56
CA PHE A 110 11.03 -6.29 13.62
C PHE A 110 12.08 -7.29 13.10
N PRO A 111 11.75 -8.29 12.25
CA PRO A 111 12.75 -9.16 11.65
C PRO A 111 13.81 -8.39 10.85
N GLU A 112 13.39 -7.38 10.08
CA GLU A 112 14.27 -6.52 9.30
C GLU A 112 15.21 -5.69 10.20
N ALA A 113 14.70 -5.20 11.33
CA ALA A 113 15.49 -4.51 12.35
C ALA A 113 16.53 -5.41 13.03
N CYS A 114 16.23 -6.70 13.22
CA CYS A 114 17.22 -7.65 13.73
C CYS A 114 18.38 -7.85 12.74
N TYR A 115 18.09 -8.02 11.45
CA TYR A 115 19.13 -8.10 10.41
C TYR A 115 19.95 -6.82 10.32
N SER A 116 19.28 -5.67 10.34
CA SER A 116 19.91 -4.34 10.34
C SER A 116 20.87 -4.17 11.52
N LEU A 117 20.41 -4.50 12.73
CA LEU A 117 21.19 -4.42 13.95
C LEU A 117 22.44 -5.29 13.85
N ALA A 118 22.30 -6.53 13.41
CA ALA A 118 23.42 -7.45 13.25
C ALA A 118 24.42 -6.95 12.21
N ILE A 119 23.94 -6.44 11.07
CA ILE A 119 24.77 -5.88 9.99
C ILE A 119 25.55 -4.65 10.47
N TYR A 120 24.87 -3.67 11.08
CA TYR A 120 25.52 -2.46 11.58
C TYR A 120 26.49 -2.80 12.71
N PHE A 121 26.11 -3.66 13.65
CA PHE A 121 27.00 -4.09 14.73
C PHE A 121 28.28 -4.74 14.20
N LEU A 122 28.16 -5.64 13.21
CA LEU A 122 29.33 -6.29 12.61
C LEU A 122 30.20 -5.29 11.85
N LEU A 123 29.61 -4.38 11.05
CA LEU A 123 30.36 -3.32 10.38
C LEU A 123 31.13 -2.43 11.37
N GLY A 124 30.53 -2.10 12.51
CA GLY A 124 31.16 -1.33 13.59
C GLY A 124 32.15 -2.10 14.45
N SER A 125 32.13 -3.43 14.40
CA SER A 125 32.89 -4.27 15.34
C SER A 125 34.39 -4.05 15.28
N LYS A 126 34.96 -3.76 14.10
CA LYS A 126 36.39 -3.48 13.93
C LYS A 126 36.85 -2.29 14.78
N GLU A 127 36.10 -1.19 14.72
CA GLU A 127 36.41 0.06 15.43
C GLU A 127 35.98 0.01 16.90
N LEU A 128 34.84 -0.63 17.19
CA LEU A 128 34.26 -0.70 18.53
C LEU A 128 35.00 -1.69 19.44
N LEU A 129 35.55 -2.78 18.90
CA LEU A 129 36.24 -3.84 19.64
C LEU A 129 37.76 -3.86 19.41
N ASP A 130 38.30 -2.90 18.66
CA ASP A 130 39.74 -2.81 18.31
C ASP A 130 40.30 -4.15 17.80
N LEU A 131 39.64 -4.69 16.76
CA LEU A 131 39.94 -6.03 16.27
C LEU A 131 41.27 -6.08 15.52
N ASN A 132 42.10 -7.08 15.84
CA ASN A 132 43.26 -7.42 15.03
C ASN A 132 42.85 -7.95 13.63
N ILE A 133 43.83 -8.20 12.76
CA ILE A 133 43.59 -8.68 11.38
C ILE A 133 42.76 -9.98 11.36
N ILE A 134 43.07 -10.93 12.26
CA ILE A 134 42.36 -12.21 12.34
C ILE A 134 40.91 -11.99 12.78
N GLY A 135 40.68 -11.15 13.79
CA GLY A 135 39.35 -10.76 14.26
C GLY A 135 38.53 -10.05 13.17
N SER A 136 39.18 -9.20 12.37
CA SER A 136 38.55 -8.51 11.24
C SER A 136 38.12 -9.49 10.14
N ILE A 137 38.94 -10.51 9.84
CA ILE A 137 38.57 -11.58 8.90
C ILE A 137 37.35 -12.36 9.41
N VAL A 138 37.35 -12.76 10.69
CA VAL A 138 36.22 -13.49 11.29
C VAL A 138 34.94 -12.64 11.27
N ALA A 139 35.03 -11.36 11.65
CA ALA A 139 33.90 -10.44 11.61
C ALA A 139 33.36 -10.23 10.18
N PHE A 140 34.24 -10.15 9.19
CA PHE A 140 33.86 -10.06 7.78
C PHE A 140 33.14 -11.32 7.28
N ILE A 141 33.63 -12.51 7.65
CA ILE A 141 32.97 -13.78 7.29
C ILE A 141 31.57 -13.86 7.92
N LEU A 142 31.43 -13.47 9.20
CA LEU A 142 30.12 -13.39 9.86
C LEU A 142 29.20 -12.39 9.17
N TYR A 143 29.72 -11.21 8.80
CA TYR A 143 28.98 -10.19 8.07
C TYR A 143 28.47 -10.71 6.73
N LEU A 144 29.32 -11.38 5.95
CA LEU A 144 28.92 -11.98 4.67
C LEU A 144 27.90 -13.10 4.87
N SER A 145 28.05 -13.92 5.91
CA SER A 145 27.12 -15.00 6.22
C SER A 145 25.71 -14.47 6.52
N ILE A 146 25.60 -13.45 7.37
CA ILE A 146 24.32 -12.81 7.69
C ILE A 146 23.72 -12.14 6.45
N THR A 147 24.53 -11.41 5.68
CA THR A 147 24.08 -10.74 4.46
C THR A 147 23.57 -11.77 3.44
N THR A 148 24.32 -12.84 3.20
CA THR A 148 23.91 -13.92 2.28
C THR A 148 22.63 -14.61 2.77
N THR A 149 22.51 -14.87 4.07
CA THR A 149 21.29 -15.44 4.66
C THR A 149 20.08 -14.54 4.43
N TYR A 150 20.25 -13.22 4.55
CA TYR A 150 19.21 -12.25 4.25
C TYR A 150 18.79 -12.29 2.77
N PHE A 151 19.75 -12.28 1.85
CA PHE A 151 19.45 -12.36 0.41
C PHE A 151 18.84 -13.71 0.00
N ASN A 152 19.20 -14.81 0.67
CA ASN A 152 18.56 -16.12 0.48
C ASN A 152 17.11 -16.15 1.00
N ARG A 153 16.79 -15.38 2.05
CA ARG A 153 15.40 -15.17 2.47
C ARG A 153 14.65 -14.35 1.43
N LEU A 154 15.32 -13.37 0.83
CA LEU A 154 14.75 -12.44 -0.14
C LEU A 154 14.51 -13.08 -1.51
N SER A 155 15.38 -14.00 -1.94
CA SER A 155 15.24 -14.75 -3.20
C SER A 155 13.97 -15.60 -3.21
N LYS A 156 13.61 -16.18 -2.07
CA LYS A 156 12.37 -16.96 -1.89
C LYS A 156 11.10 -16.14 -2.09
N SER A 157 11.19 -14.80 -2.06
CA SER A 157 10.04 -13.91 -2.26
C SER A 157 9.78 -13.56 -3.72
N GLY A 158 10.57 -14.04 -4.70
CA GLY A 158 10.31 -13.83 -6.13
C GLY A 158 10.28 -12.36 -6.56
N LEU A 159 11.01 -11.48 -5.86
CA LEU A 159 10.96 -10.04 -6.08
C LEU A 159 11.81 -9.63 -7.28
N ASP A 160 11.29 -8.71 -8.09
CA ASP A 160 12.07 -8.03 -9.14
C ASP A 160 13.19 -7.17 -8.52
N THR A 161 14.22 -6.84 -9.31
CA THR A 161 15.43 -6.09 -8.88
C THR A 161 15.08 -4.80 -8.14
N ARG A 162 14.04 -4.09 -8.58
CA ARG A 162 13.56 -2.86 -7.92
C ARG A 162 13.00 -3.13 -6.52
N GLY A 163 12.25 -4.22 -6.37
CA GLY A 163 11.66 -4.65 -5.11
C GLY A 163 12.70 -5.20 -4.13
N VAL A 164 13.70 -5.92 -4.63
CA VAL A 164 14.87 -6.37 -3.85
C VAL A 164 15.60 -5.17 -3.24
N LEU A 165 15.89 -4.15 -4.06
CA LEU A 165 16.63 -2.97 -3.60
C LEU A 165 15.81 -2.11 -2.62
N PHE A 166 14.49 -2.12 -2.77
CA PHE A 166 13.57 -1.47 -1.82
C PHE A 166 13.59 -2.18 -0.46
N ARG A 167 13.50 -3.51 -0.44
CA ARG A 167 13.50 -4.31 0.79
C ARG A 167 14.83 -4.22 1.53
N VAL A 168 15.95 -4.23 0.80
CA VAL A 168 17.29 -3.93 1.37
C VAL A 168 17.33 -2.53 1.97
N SER A 169 16.73 -1.53 1.30
CA SER A 169 16.66 -0.16 1.83
C SER A 169 15.81 -0.07 3.11
N ILE A 170 14.69 -0.78 3.15
CA ILE A 170 13.86 -0.90 4.37
C ILE A 170 14.64 -1.55 5.48
N MET A 171 15.35 -2.65 5.22
CA MET A 171 16.18 -3.32 6.21
C MET A 171 17.23 -2.36 6.78
N LEU A 172 17.95 -1.62 5.94
CA LEU A 172 18.97 -0.66 6.39
C LEU A 172 18.39 0.54 7.16
N LEU A 173 17.13 0.90 6.92
CA LEU A 173 16.41 1.99 7.62
C LEU A 173 15.50 1.50 8.76
N SER A 174 15.38 0.20 8.98
CA SER A 174 14.38 -0.38 9.86
C SER A 174 14.51 0.07 11.32
N ILE A 175 15.74 0.24 11.84
CA ILE A 175 15.98 0.74 13.21
C ILE A 175 15.39 2.15 13.42
N PRO A 176 15.78 3.18 12.64
CA PRO A 176 15.19 4.51 12.81
C PRO A 176 13.69 4.52 12.50
N LEU A 177 13.22 3.73 11.53
CA LEU A 177 11.79 3.62 11.24
C LEU A 177 11.00 3.04 12.42
N LEU A 178 11.51 1.98 13.06
CA LEU A 178 10.88 1.35 14.22
C LEU A 178 10.84 2.32 15.42
N ILE A 179 11.93 3.04 15.68
CA ILE A 179 11.98 4.08 16.73
C ILE A 179 10.91 5.14 16.48
N MET A 180 10.81 5.65 15.25
CA MET A 180 9.80 6.64 14.87
C MET A 180 8.38 6.10 15.04
N LEU A 181 8.16 4.84 14.69
CA LEU A 181 6.86 4.16 14.80
C LEU A 181 6.43 4.03 16.27
N VAL A 182 7.34 3.59 17.15
CA VAL A 182 7.08 3.49 18.60
C VAL A 182 6.79 4.87 19.21
N ILE A 183 7.58 5.88 18.89
CA ILE A 183 7.35 7.26 19.37
C ILE A 183 5.99 7.78 18.90
N SER A 184 5.64 7.52 17.65
CA SER A 184 4.35 7.91 17.06
C SER A 184 3.18 7.26 17.80
N ILE A 185 3.25 5.95 18.09
CA ILE A 185 2.23 5.24 18.87
C ILE A 185 2.14 5.81 20.29
N MET A 186 3.28 6.01 20.97
CA MET A 186 3.30 6.57 22.32
C MET A 186 2.68 7.98 22.35
N SER A 187 2.96 8.81 21.35
CA SER A 187 2.35 10.13 21.19
C SER A 187 0.84 10.05 20.94
N ALA A 188 0.39 9.16 20.04
CA ALA A 188 -1.02 8.95 19.75
C ALA A 188 -1.81 8.47 20.98
N LEU A 189 -1.28 7.49 21.72
CA LEU A 189 -1.85 7.01 22.98
C LEU A 189 -1.91 8.12 24.04
N ARG A 190 -0.81 8.85 24.22
CA ARG A 190 -0.76 9.98 25.16
C ARG A 190 -1.85 11.02 24.84
N ASN A 191 -2.07 11.32 23.57
CA ASN A 191 -3.08 12.27 23.11
C ASN A 191 -4.53 11.78 23.32
N ILE A 192 -4.78 10.46 23.32
CA ILE A 192 -6.10 9.89 23.66
C ILE A 192 -6.41 10.07 25.15
N PHE A 193 -5.41 9.85 26.02
CA PHE A 193 -5.63 9.84 27.47
C PHE A 193 -5.40 11.19 28.17
N SER A 194 -4.80 12.18 27.48
CA SER A 194 -4.65 13.53 28.02
C SER A 194 -5.92 14.35 27.84
N PHE A 195 -6.95 14.07 28.64
CA PHE A 195 -8.11 14.94 28.77
C PHE A 195 -7.71 16.21 29.55
N LYS A 196 -7.40 17.31 28.85
CA LYS A 196 -7.29 18.62 29.50
C LYS A 196 -8.71 19.13 29.77
N VAL A 197 -9.22 18.85 30.97
CA VAL A 197 -10.39 19.53 31.51
C VAL A 197 -9.92 20.91 31.93
N THR A 198 -10.18 21.94 31.11
CA THR A 198 -9.87 23.32 31.51
C THR A 198 -11.13 23.87 32.17
N PRO A 199 -11.14 24.11 33.50
CA PRO A 199 -12.28 24.74 34.15
C PRO A 199 -12.40 26.19 33.63
N GLN A 200 -13.50 26.49 32.93
CA GLN A 200 -13.82 27.85 32.50
C GLN A 200 -14.82 28.44 33.51
N GLN A 201 -14.46 29.54 34.17
CA GLN A 201 -15.39 30.25 35.05
C GLN A 201 -16.35 31.07 34.20
N VAL A 202 -17.64 30.76 34.25
CA VAL A 202 -18.71 31.53 33.61
C VAL A 202 -19.43 32.34 34.68
N SER A 203 -19.44 33.66 34.53
CA SER A 203 -20.09 34.56 35.48
C SER A 203 -21.58 34.69 35.14
N ILE A 204 -22.47 34.11 35.95
CA ILE A 204 -23.92 34.20 35.77
C ILE A 204 -24.46 35.28 36.72
N LYS A 205 -25.16 36.28 36.17
CA LYS A 205 -25.83 37.34 36.95
C LYS A 205 -27.20 36.86 37.40
N THR A 206 -27.38 36.62 38.70
CA THR A 206 -28.67 36.23 39.28
C THR A 206 -29.29 37.42 40.02
N PRO A 207 -30.58 37.73 39.81
CA PRO A 207 -31.26 38.77 40.56
C PRO A 207 -31.55 38.28 41.99
N GLN A 208 -31.00 38.96 42.99
CA GLN A 208 -31.30 38.75 44.41
C GLN A 208 -32.18 39.89 44.91
N GLN A 209 -33.34 39.56 45.46
CA GLN A 209 -34.17 40.54 46.17
C GLN A 209 -33.59 40.80 47.56
N VAL A 210 -33.27 42.05 47.86
CA VAL A 210 -32.85 42.48 49.19
C VAL A 210 -34.05 43.10 49.88
N SER A 211 -34.46 42.53 51.01
CA SER A 211 -35.53 43.10 51.83
C SER A 211 -35.10 44.45 52.42
N GLY A 212 -36.04 45.36 52.62
CA GLY A 212 -35.76 46.69 53.15
C GLY A 212 -35.14 46.63 54.55
N TYR A 213 -34.26 47.57 54.85
CA TYR A 213 -33.56 47.65 56.15
C TYR A 213 -33.26 49.10 56.52
N THR A 214 -33.15 49.37 57.83
CA THR A 214 -32.81 50.69 58.36
C THR A 214 -31.31 50.76 58.61
N ARG A 215 -30.63 51.78 58.06
CA ARG A 215 -29.20 51.99 58.30
C ARG A 215 -28.98 52.47 59.74
N VAL A 216 -27.77 52.29 60.28
CA VAL A 216 -27.38 52.73 61.64
C VAL A 216 -27.59 54.24 61.85
N SER A 217 -27.67 55.03 60.77
CA SER A 217 -28.01 56.45 60.78
C SER A 217 -29.53 56.75 60.83
N GLY A 218 -30.38 55.74 61.02
CA GLY A 218 -31.85 55.88 61.15
C GLY A 218 -32.62 56.03 59.82
N VAL A 219 -31.94 55.96 58.67
CA VAL A 219 -32.59 56.10 57.34
C VAL A 219 -33.06 54.73 56.86
N GLU A 220 -34.37 54.59 56.61
CA GLU A 220 -34.97 53.40 56.04
C GLU A 220 -34.65 53.28 54.54
N VAL A 221 -34.15 52.11 54.14
CA VAL A 221 -33.89 51.77 52.74
C VAL A 221 -34.93 50.74 52.32
N ALA A 222 -35.77 51.10 51.35
CA ALA A 222 -36.75 50.20 50.76
C ALA A 222 -36.07 49.00 50.06
N GLY A 223 -36.75 47.85 50.02
CA GLY A 223 -36.22 46.66 49.37
C GLY A 223 -35.92 46.90 47.90
N TYR A 224 -34.76 46.46 47.43
CA TYR A 224 -34.33 46.61 46.05
C TYR A 224 -33.73 45.32 45.52
N THR A 225 -33.85 45.10 44.21
CA THR A 225 -33.23 43.95 43.55
C THR A 225 -31.80 44.31 43.17
N ARG A 226 -30.83 43.50 43.59
CA ARG A 226 -29.44 43.61 43.12
C ARG A 226 -29.07 42.40 42.28
N GLN A 227 -28.33 42.60 41.20
CA GLN A 227 -27.79 41.49 40.43
C GLN A 227 -26.46 41.05 41.06
N ILE A 228 -26.42 39.82 41.57
CA ILE A 228 -25.17 39.22 42.05
C ILE A 228 -24.56 38.43 40.91
N THR A 229 -23.29 38.72 40.63
CA THR A 229 -22.50 37.95 39.67
C THR A 229 -21.91 36.74 40.39
N THR A 230 -22.43 35.55 40.10
CA THR A 230 -21.93 34.28 40.64
C THR A 230 -21.04 33.62 39.60
N ASN A 231 -19.76 33.42 39.92
CA ASN A 231 -18.85 32.67 39.07
C ASN A 231 -19.14 31.17 39.21
N VAL A 232 -19.66 30.56 38.15
CA VAL A 232 -19.91 29.12 38.09
C VAL A 232 -18.79 28.48 37.28
N THR A 233 -18.09 27.52 37.89
CA THR A 233 -17.05 26.73 37.22
C THR A 233 -17.72 25.77 36.24
N GLN A 234 -17.62 26.05 34.95
CA GLN A 234 -18.06 25.16 33.90
C GLN A 234 -16.86 24.36 33.38
N ASN A 235 -16.92 23.04 33.46
CA ASN A 235 -15.88 22.18 32.92
C ASN A 235 -16.02 22.16 31.39
N VAL A 236 -15.12 22.83 30.67
CA VAL A 236 -15.07 22.78 29.21
C VAL A 236 -14.01 21.76 28.81
N VAL A 237 -14.46 20.68 28.17
CA VAL A 237 -13.60 19.64 27.62
C VAL A 237 -13.10 20.12 26.26
N THR A 238 -11.98 20.83 26.24
CA THR A 238 -11.24 21.12 25.00
C THR A 238 -10.37 19.92 24.66
N ALA A 239 -10.86 19.02 23.80
CA ALA A 239 -10.07 17.93 23.25
C ALA A 239 -9.02 18.49 22.27
N SER A 240 -7.75 18.58 22.67
CA SER A 240 -6.65 18.85 21.73
C SER A 240 -6.28 17.56 20.98
N ALA A 241 -7.25 16.97 20.27
CA ALA A 241 -7.13 15.65 19.66
C ALA A 241 -6.74 15.70 18.17
N GLY A 242 -5.90 16.66 17.78
CA GLY A 242 -5.56 16.89 16.37
C GLY A 242 -4.24 16.27 15.91
N SER A 243 -3.21 16.28 16.75
CA SER A 243 -1.87 15.82 16.37
C SER A 243 -1.76 14.30 16.26
N GLY A 244 -2.41 13.54 17.15
CA GLY A 244 -2.30 12.07 17.19
C GLY A 244 -2.96 11.34 16.02
N ALA A 245 -4.03 11.90 15.42
CA ALA A 245 -4.70 11.31 14.26
C ALA A 245 -3.85 11.41 12.99
N ILE A 246 -3.13 12.52 12.78
CA ILE A 246 -2.30 12.73 11.59
C ILE A 246 -1.04 11.85 11.64
N THR A 247 -0.30 11.84 12.76
CA THR A 247 0.92 11.02 12.90
C THR A 247 0.64 9.53 12.83
N SER A 248 -0.43 9.05 13.48
CA SER A 248 -0.82 7.63 13.42
C SER A 248 -1.23 7.20 12.00
N THR A 249 -1.80 8.11 11.22
CA THR A 249 -2.23 7.80 9.85
C THR A 249 -1.08 7.75 8.86
N MET A 250 -0.10 8.66 8.99
CA MET A 250 1.16 8.58 8.22
C MET A 250 1.92 7.29 8.56
N THR A 251 1.93 6.92 9.84
CA THR A 251 2.55 5.69 10.35
C THR A 251 1.86 4.43 9.78
N ARG A 252 0.52 4.43 9.75
CA ARG A 252 -0.29 3.37 9.14
C ARG A 252 -0.03 3.25 7.65
N ALA A 253 -0.01 4.36 6.91
CA ALA A 253 0.17 4.31 5.46
C ALA A 253 1.57 3.79 5.06
N ILE A 254 2.61 4.21 5.79
CA ILE A 254 3.96 3.65 5.65
C ILE A 254 3.92 2.15 5.98
N THR A 255 3.29 1.76 7.08
CA THR A 255 3.15 0.34 7.46
C THR A 255 2.41 -0.50 6.41
N GLU A 256 1.32 0.02 5.85
CA GLU A 256 0.55 -0.66 4.81
C GLU A 256 1.43 -0.87 3.58
N SER A 257 2.16 0.15 3.12
CA SER A 257 3.12 0.02 2.02
C SER A 257 4.25 -0.99 2.30
N LEU A 258 4.59 -1.20 3.57
CA LEU A 258 5.58 -2.19 4.01
C LEU A 258 5.00 -3.61 4.08
N ASN A 259 3.69 -3.74 4.31
CA ASN A 259 2.99 -5.02 4.53
C ASN A 259 2.38 -5.62 3.25
N GLU A 260 2.29 -4.89 2.14
CA GLU A 260 1.69 -5.39 0.90
C GLU A 260 2.52 -6.44 0.17
N GLN A 261 3.81 -6.59 0.51
CA GLN A 261 4.74 -7.51 -0.14
C GLN A 261 4.97 -8.85 0.60
N ASP A 262 4.51 -9.00 1.85
CA ASP A 262 4.65 -10.25 2.64
C ASP A 262 3.42 -11.18 2.54
N ASN A 263 2.41 -10.84 1.73
CA ASN A 263 1.14 -11.59 1.68
C ASN A 263 0.98 -12.38 0.37
N PHE A 264 1.97 -13.23 0.09
CA PHE A 264 2.02 -14.12 -1.08
C PHE A 264 1.91 -15.60 -0.73
N ASP A 265 1.30 -15.94 0.41
CA ASP A 265 0.91 -17.32 0.70
C ASP A 265 -0.59 -17.53 0.43
N ASP A 266 -0.83 -18.36 -0.58
CA ASP A 266 -1.99 -19.23 -0.83
C ASP A 266 -3.39 -18.62 -1.03
N VAL A 267 -3.78 -18.47 -2.31
CA VAL A 267 -5.16 -18.73 -2.75
C VAL A 267 -5.11 -19.55 -4.04
N GLN A 268 -4.78 -20.84 -3.94
CA GLN A 268 -5.21 -21.80 -4.97
C GLN A 268 -6.70 -22.07 -4.78
N THR A 269 -7.53 -21.47 -5.61
CA THR A 269 -8.92 -21.91 -5.76
C THR A 269 -8.96 -23.00 -6.83
N PRO A 270 -9.39 -24.23 -6.52
CA PRO A 270 -9.54 -25.27 -7.52
C PRO A 270 -10.79 -24.98 -8.32
N ILE A 271 -10.66 -24.73 -9.63
CA ILE A 271 -11.81 -24.60 -10.53
C ILE A 271 -11.85 -25.78 -11.49
N LYS A 272 -13.02 -26.43 -11.51
CA LYS A 272 -13.40 -27.53 -12.38
C LYS A 272 -13.39 -27.09 -13.84
N THR A 273 -12.69 -27.85 -14.68
CA THR A 273 -12.79 -27.79 -16.14
C THR A 273 -14.21 -28.16 -16.56
N VAL A 274 -14.94 -27.24 -17.22
CA VAL A 274 -16.22 -27.53 -17.87
C VAL A 274 -16.03 -27.34 -19.37
N SER A 275 -16.05 -28.44 -20.12
CA SER A 275 -16.10 -28.40 -21.59
C SER A 275 -17.54 -28.14 -22.03
N GLY A 276 -17.78 -27.10 -22.82
CA GLY A 276 -19.04 -26.87 -23.51
C GLY A 276 -18.78 -26.63 -24.99
N ARG A 277 -18.96 -27.66 -25.82
CA ARG A 277 -19.51 -27.46 -27.17
C ARG A 277 -20.95 -27.00 -26.94
N ASP A 278 -21.36 -25.90 -27.56
CA ASP A 278 -22.53 -25.87 -28.44
C ASP A 278 -22.85 -24.46 -28.97
N SER A 279 -23.27 -24.46 -30.23
CA SER A 279 -23.99 -23.44 -31.00
C SER A 279 -23.20 -22.38 -31.78
N GLU A 280 -23.81 -22.09 -32.93
CA GLU A 280 -23.25 -21.59 -34.17
C GLU A 280 -23.48 -20.08 -34.33
N ILE A 281 -22.55 -19.46 -35.08
CA ILE A 281 -22.71 -18.43 -36.13
C ILE A 281 -21.84 -17.19 -35.88
N GLY A 282 -20.89 -16.96 -36.81
CA GLY A 282 -20.51 -15.64 -37.30
C GLY A 282 -19.14 -15.09 -36.91
N GLY A 283 -18.15 -15.24 -37.80
CA GLY A 283 -17.06 -14.28 -37.96
C GLY A 283 -15.75 -14.56 -37.20
N TRP A 284 -14.72 -14.94 -37.97
CA TRP A 284 -13.33 -15.25 -37.58
C TRP A 284 -13.14 -16.45 -36.62
N GLY A 285 -12.51 -17.52 -37.14
CA GLY A 285 -11.77 -18.53 -36.37
C GLY A 285 -12.43 -19.23 -35.17
N ARG A 286 -13.17 -20.33 -35.42
CA ARG A 286 -13.38 -21.56 -34.62
C ARG A 286 -13.78 -21.52 -33.11
N LYS A 287 -13.70 -20.41 -32.38
CA LYS A 287 -14.27 -20.24 -31.03
C LYS A 287 -15.34 -19.14 -31.07
N SER A 288 -16.60 -19.52 -31.29
CA SER A 288 -17.75 -18.66 -31.00
C SER A 288 -18.32 -19.06 -29.64
N PHE A 289 -18.41 -18.13 -28.71
CA PHE A 289 -19.09 -18.34 -27.45
C PHE A 289 -20.55 -17.94 -27.62
N SER A 290 -21.49 -18.80 -27.19
CA SER A 290 -22.90 -18.42 -27.22
C SER A 290 -23.15 -17.27 -26.22
N GLU A 291 -24.09 -16.38 -26.54
CA GLU A 291 -24.44 -15.28 -25.63
C GLU A 291 -24.84 -15.78 -24.24
N ASP A 292 -25.58 -16.89 -24.17
CA ASP A 292 -25.99 -17.49 -22.91
C ASP A 292 -24.80 -18.00 -22.11
N PHE A 293 -23.79 -18.57 -22.77
CA PHE A 293 -22.55 -18.96 -22.11
C PHE A 293 -21.83 -17.75 -21.52
N LEU A 294 -21.69 -16.67 -22.28
CA LEU A 294 -21.03 -15.45 -21.82
C LEU A 294 -21.79 -14.80 -20.67
N LYS A 295 -23.13 -14.70 -20.74
CA LYS A 295 -23.96 -14.12 -19.67
C LYS A 295 -23.90 -14.91 -18.37
N ASN A 296 -23.76 -16.24 -18.47
CA ASN A 296 -23.71 -17.13 -17.30
C ASN A 296 -22.34 -17.17 -16.62
N ASN A 297 -21.25 -16.89 -17.35
CA ASN A 297 -19.89 -17.04 -16.84
C ASN A 297 -19.12 -15.73 -16.67
N ILE A 298 -19.57 -14.64 -17.30
CA ILE A 298 -18.97 -13.31 -17.17
C ILE A 298 -19.89 -12.43 -16.32
N PRO A 299 -19.37 -11.80 -15.24
CA PRO A 299 -20.15 -10.89 -14.41
C PRO A 299 -20.84 -9.79 -15.23
N PRO A 300 -22.04 -9.31 -14.82
CA PRO A 300 -22.67 -8.18 -15.49
C PRO A 300 -21.82 -6.92 -15.37
N THR A 301 -22.12 -5.92 -16.21
CA THR A 301 -21.46 -4.60 -16.15
C THR A 301 -21.60 -3.98 -14.77
N ASP A 302 -20.48 -3.52 -14.21
CA ASP A 302 -20.44 -2.73 -12.99
C ASP A 302 -19.54 -1.52 -13.20
N LYS A 303 -20.20 -0.35 -13.28
CA LYS A 303 -19.53 0.95 -13.50
C LYS A 303 -18.61 1.32 -12.34
N ASN A 304 -18.89 0.86 -11.11
CA ASN A 304 -18.03 1.08 -9.95
C ASN A 304 -16.75 0.25 -10.03
N LEU A 305 -16.77 -0.84 -10.81
CA LEU A 305 -15.61 -1.69 -11.05
C LEU A 305 -14.91 -1.37 -12.37
N SER A 306 -15.33 -0.32 -13.07
CA SER A 306 -14.87 0.01 -14.42
C SER A 306 -14.97 -1.15 -15.42
N PHE A 307 -15.88 -2.09 -15.18
CA PHE A 307 -16.02 -3.33 -15.92
C PHE A 307 -17.31 -3.32 -16.74
N TYR A 308 -17.21 -3.49 -18.06
CA TYR A 308 -18.32 -3.43 -19.00
C TYR A 308 -18.36 -4.72 -19.84
N ARG A 309 -19.48 -5.44 -19.78
CA ARG A 309 -19.75 -6.64 -20.57
C ARG A 309 -20.42 -6.29 -21.90
N PHE A 310 -20.26 -7.14 -22.92
CA PHE A 310 -20.74 -6.96 -24.29
C PHE A 310 -22.19 -6.45 -24.44
N ASP A 311 -23.10 -6.86 -23.55
CA ASP A 311 -24.53 -6.50 -23.58
C ASP A 311 -24.84 -5.11 -22.99
N GLU A 312 -23.91 -4.56 -22.21
CA GLU A 312 -24.05 -3.25 -21.54
C GLU A 312 -22.79 -2.39 -21.71
N LEU A 313 -22.17 -2.41 -22.91
CA LEU A 313 -21.01 -1.58 -23.24
C LEU A 313 -21.36 -0.09 -23.32
N ASP A 314 -20.46 0.75 -22.82
CA ASP A 314 -20.50 2.19 -23.09
C ASP A 314 -19.93 2.47 -24.48
N ASN A 315 -20.82 2.66 -25.45
CA ASN A 315 -20.46 2.92 -26.85
C ASN A 315 -19.50 4.11 -27.02
N LYS A 316 -19.61 5.15 -26.20
CA LYS A 316 -18.73 6.32 -26.32
C LYS A 316 -17.30 5.95 -25.89
N LYS A 317 -17.17 5.28 -24.76
CA LYS A 317 -15.88 4.83 -24.23
C LYS A 317 -15.23 3.83 -25.18
N ILE A 318 -15.97 2.83 -25.64
CA ILE A 318 -15.39 1.79 -26.47
C ILE A 318 -14.92 2.33 -27.84
N ASN A 319 -15.66 3.28 -28.41
CA ASN A 319 -15.24 3.94 -29.64
C ASN A 319 -13.96 4.78 -29.45
N ASN A 320 -13.79 5.41 -28.29
CA ASN A 320 -12.54 6.10 -27.96
C ASN A 320 -11.37 5.12 -27.83
N PHE A 321 -11.59 3.96 -27.20
CA PHE A 321 -10.58 2.92 -27.09
C PHE A 321 -10.18 2.37 -28.48
N ILE A 322 -11.16 2.00 -29.31
CA ILE A 322 -10.94 1.52 -30.70
C ILE A 322 -10.19 2.55 -31.54
N ALA A 323 -10.45 3.85 -31.34
CA ALA A 323 -9.71 4.90 -32.05
C ALA A 323 -8.23 4.94 -31.66
N ILE A 324 -7.90 4.62 -30.40
CA ILE A 324 -6.54 4.64 -29.87
C ILE A 324 -5.76 3.35 -30.18
N THR A 325 -6.41 2.19 -30.25
CA THR A 325 -5.73 0.93 -30.60
C THR A 325 -5.08 0.95 -31.98
N LYS A 326 -5.51 1.85 -32.88
CA LYS A 326 -4.82 2.16 -34.15
C LYS A 326 -3.37 2.62 -33.99
N LYS A 327 -2.97 3.07 -32.79
CA LYS A 327 -1.59 3.45 -32.46
C LYS A 327 -0.72 2.25 -32.09
N ILE A 328 -1.31 1.10 -31.79
CA ILE A 328 -0.59 -0.16 -31.55
C ILE A 328 -0.20 -0.73 -32.92
N ALA A 329 1.09 -0.95 -33.14
CA ALA A 329 1.58 -1.49 -34.40
C ALA A 329 0.95 -2.87 -34.68
N ASN A 330 0.46 -3.07 -35.91
CA ASN A 330 -0.13 -4.32 -36.38
C ASN A 330 -1.38 -4.82 -35.61
N CYS A 331 -2.01 -3.98 -34.78
CA CYS A 331 -3.24 -4.38 -34.08
C CYS A 331 -4.36 -4.73 -35.08
N PRO A 332 -5.03 -5.89 -34.93
CA PRO A 332 -6.14 -6.28 -35.80
C PRO A 332 -7.28 -5.26 -35.67
N MET A 333 -7.97 -5.01 -36.79
CA MET A 333 -9.20 -4.21 -36.76
C MET A 333 -10.32 -5.01 -36.10
N PHE A 334 -11.00 -4.38 -35.15
CA PHE A 334 -12.17 -4.92 -34.47
C PHE A 334 -13.22 -3.82 -34.30
N THR A 335 -14.47 -4.24 -34.13
CA THR A 335 -15.64 -3.39 -33.94
C THR A 335 -16.20 -3.56 -32.53
N THR A 336 -17.19 -2.74 -32.17
CA THR A 336 -17.87 -2.85 -30.87
C THR A 336 -18.57 -4.19 -30.68
N GLN A 337 -18.95 -4.86 -31.77
CA GLN A 337 -19.63 -6.17 -31.74
C GLN A 337 -18.68 -7.31 -31.39
N ASP A 338 -17.38 -7.12 -31.58
CA ASP A 338 -16.36 -8.14 -31.31
C ASP A 338 -15.90 -8.11 -29.84
N VAL A 339 -16.32 -7.11 -29.06
CA VAL A 339 -15.91 -6.88 -27.68
C VAL A 339 -16.74 -7.74 -26.73
N ILE A 340 -16.11 -8.69 -26.05
CA ILE A 340 -16.73 -9.51 -25.01
C ILE A 340 -16.75 -8.76 -23.67
N VAL A 341 -15.62 -8.13 -23.33
CA VAL A 341 -15.46 -7.32 -22.12
C VAL A 341 -14.56 -6.12 -22.42
N TYR A 342 -14.91 -4.99 -21.82
CA TYR A 342 -14.08 -3.80 -21.71
C TYR A 342 -13.84 -3.42 -20.26
N TYR A 343 -12.59 -3.13 -19.93
CA TYR A 343 -12.22 -2.54 -18.66
C TYR A 343 -11.62 -1.16 -18.88
N ASP A 344 -12.25 -0.14 -18.29
CA ASP A 344 -11.85 1.25 -18.42
C ASP A 344 -10.79 1.61 -17.37
N GLU A 345 -9.56 1.80 -17.82
CA GLU A 345 -8.42 2.18 -16.97
C GLU A 345 -8.22 3.70 -16.94
N THR A 346 -9.16 4.47 -17.49
CA THR A 346 -9.02 5.92 -17.61
C THR A 346 -9.35 6.64 -16.29
N VAL A 347 -8.38 7.36 -15.72
CA VAL A 347 -8.54 8.16 -14.48
C VAL A 347 -9.70 9.17 -14.51
N PHE A 348 -10.04 9.70 -15.69
CA PHE A 348 -11.16 10.64 -15.88
C PHE A 348 -12.32 10.08 -16.72
N GLY A 349 -12.40 8.76 -16.87
CA GLY A 349 -13.52 8.07 -17.53
C GLY A 349 -13.70 8.39 -19.02
N LYS A 350 -12.66 8.87 -19.71
CA LYS A 350 -12.70 9.15 -21.16
C LYS A 350 -12.84 7.87 -22.00
N GLY A 351 -12.46 6.71 -21.45
CA GLY A 351 -12.53 5.43 -22.14
C GLY A 351 -11.42 5.24 -23.17
N ASP A 352 -10.27 5.87 -22.97
CA ASP A 352 -9.20 5.94 -23.94
C ASP A 352 -7.95 5.16 -23.47
N GLN A 353 -8.05 4.54 -22.29
CA GLN A 353 -7.09 3.59 -21.72
C GLN A 353 -7.87 2.43 -21.10
N GLY A 354 -7.33 1.21 -21.21
CA GLY A 354 -8.05 0.04 -20.74
C GLY A 354 -7.59 -1.28 -21.35
N ILE A 355 -8.42 -2.28 -21.15
CA ILE A 355 -8.27 -3.63 -21.68
C ILE A 355 -9.55 -4.00 -22.43
N VAL A 356 -9.40 -4.53 -23.64
CA VAL A 356 -10.47 -5.17 -24.39
C VAL A 356 -10.15 -6.65 -24.55
N ILE A 357 -11.15 -7.50 -24.29
CA ILE A 357 -11.10 -8.92 -24.59
C ILE A 357 -12.10 -9.21 -25.69
N THR A 358 -11.63 -9.80 -26.79
CA THR A 358 -12.47 -10.35 -27.86
C THR A 358 -12.45 -11.88 -27.80
N ALA A 359 -13.10 -12.55 -28.76
CA ALA A 359 -13.04 -14.02 -28.84
C ALA A 359 -11.62 -14.56 -29.15
N HIS A 360 -10.74 -13.71 -29.70
CA HIS A 360 -9.43 -14.14 -30.20
C HIS A 360 -8.26 -13.39 -29.59
N PHE A 361 -8.43 -12.13 -29.20
CA PHE A 361 -7.34 -11.26 -28.81
C PHE A 361 -7.61 -10.60 -27.46
N LEU A 362 -6.54 -10.49 -26.68
CA LEU A 362 -6.44 -9.54 -25.58
C LEU A 362 -5.75 -8.29 -26.11
N ILE A 363 -6.40 -7.14 -26.00
CA ILE A 363 -5.88 -5.85 -26.48
C ILE A 363 -5.72 -4.93 -25.28
N VAL A 364 -4.49 -4.44 -25.08
CA VAL A 364 -4.11 -3.67 -23.90
C VAL A 364 -3.57 -2.32 -24.34
N TYR A 365 -4.17 -1.26 -23.79
CA TYR A 365 -3.65 0.10 -23.96
C TYR A 365 -3.72 0.83 -22.62
N VAL A 366 -2.62 0.78 -21.86
CA VAL A 366 -2.49 1.43 -20.55
C VAL A 366 -1.23 2.28 -20.55
N ASN A 367 -1.39 3.61 -20.49
CA ASN A 367 -0.25 4.53 -20.59
C ASN A 367 0.60 4.55 -19.31
N LEU A 368 -0.02 4.35 -18.14
CA LEU A 368 0.66 4.42 -16.84
C LEU A 368 1.83 3.43 -16.72
N CYS A 369 1.73 2.28 -17.37
CA CYS A 369 2.72 1.20 -17.31
C CYS A 369 3.36 0.90 -18.67
N ASP A 370 3.16 1.78 -19.65
CA ASP A 370 3.60 1.63 -21.05
C ASP A 370 3.18 0.30 -21.72
N ALA A 371 2.10 -0.31 -21.23
CA ALA A 371 1.55 -1.55 -21.78
C ALA A 371 0.65 -1.25 -22.99
N LYS A 372 1.23 -1.38 -24.20
CA LYS A 372 0.55 -1.10 -25.47
C LYS A 372 0.79 -2.24 -26.46
N PHE A 373 -0.04 -3.26 -26.40
CA PHE A 373 0.13 -4.45 -27.23
C PHE A 373 -1.21 -5.16 -27.45
N TYR A 374 -1.19 -6.12 -28.36
CA TYR A 374 -2.25 -7.13 -28.47
C TYR A 374 -1.59 -8.51 -28.47
N ILE A 375 -2.30 -9.50 -27.94
CA ILE A 375 -1.84 -10.89 -27.96
C ILE A 375 -3.02 -11.83 -28.26
N PRO A 376 -2.85 -12.84 -29.12
CA PRO A 376 -3.83 -13.91 -29.28
C PRO A 376 -4.06 -14.67 -27.97
N LEU A 377 -5.32 -14.88 -27.58
CA LEU A 377 -5.67 -15.54 -26.31
C LEU A 377 -5.11 -16.96 -26.21
N ASN A 378 -4.97 -17.67 -27.33
CA ASN A 378 -4.39 -19.01 -27.41
C ASN A 378 -2.87 -19.06 -27.17
N GLU A 379 -2.20 -17.90 -27.22
CA GLU A 379 -0.76 -17.77 -26.96
C GLU A 379 -0.47 -17.41 -25.50
N ILE A 380 -1.49 -17.16 -24.67
CA ILE A 380 -1.32 -16.77 -23.25
C ILE A 380 -1.08 -18.01 -22.37
N TYR A 381 0.13 -18.10 -21.81
CA TYR A 381 0.55 -19.11 -20.85
C TYR A 381 0.85 -18.51 -19.48
N ASN A 382 0.82 -19.35 -18.43
CA ASN A 382 1.19 -18.98 -17.05
C ASN A 382 0.52 -17.70 -16.53
N LEU A 383 -0.76 -17.52 -16.85
CA LEU A 383 -1.56 -16.38 -16.40
C LEU A 383 -1.67 -16.36 -14.87
N THR A 384 -1.17 -15.30 -14.25
CA THR A 384 -1.23 -15.05 -12.80
C THR A 384 -1.75 -13.65 -12.52
N ILE A 385 -2.40 -13.48 -11.36
CA ILE A 385 -2.81 -12.18 -10.85
C ILE A 385 -2.17 -11.96 -9.49
N SER A 386 -1.60 -10.78 -9.30
CA SER A 386 -0.91 -10.38 -8.08
C SER A 386 -1.25 -8.93 -7.72
N GLY A 387 -0.71 -8.45 -6.60
CA GLY A 387 -0.90 -7.07 -6.15
C GLY A 387 -2.16 -6.90 -5.30
N ARG A 388 -2.02 -6.16 -4.19
CA ARG A 388 -3.10 -5.99 -3.19
C ARG A 388 -3.90 -4.71 -3.41
N LEU A 389 -3.23 -3.64 -3.85
CA LEU A 389 -3.85 -2.33 -4.08
C LEU A 389 -4.06 -1.98 -5.56
N ASN A 390 -3.13 -2.36 -6.43
CA ASN A 390 -3.34 -2.43 -7.88
C ASN A 390 -3.15 -3.88 -8.30
N LYS A 391 -4.04 -4.41 -9.15
CA LYS A 391 -3.88 -5.77 -9.64
C LYS A 391 -2.91 -5.78 -10.81
N LYS A 392 -1.89 -6.63 -10.71
CA LYS A 392 -0.93 -6.92 -11.76
C LYS A 392 -1.26 -8.27 -12.36
N ILE A 393 -1.65 -8.29 -13.62
CA ILE A 393 -1.86 -9.51 -14.40
C ILE A 393 -0.57 -9.80 -15.15
N LYS A 394 0.05 -10.95 -14.90
CA LYS A 394 1.28 -11.41 -15.56
C LYS A 394 0.99 -12.66 -16.37
N PHE A 395 1.55 -12.75 -17.57
CA PHE A 395 1.50 -13.95 -18.41
C PHE A 395 2.67 -13.98 -19.38
N TRP A 396 2.87 -15.13 -20.01
CA TRP A 396 3.89 -15.37 -21.03
C TRP A 396 3.23 -15.68 -22.36
N ASP A 397 3.85 -15.31 -23.48
CA ASP A 397 3.42 -15.74 -24.80
C ASP A 397 4.08 -17.08 -25.23
N ALA A 398 3.75 -17.54 -26.44
CA ALA A 398 4.33 -18.75 -27.02
C ALA A 398 5.85 -18.66 -27.26
N ASP A 399 6.38 -17.44 -27.34
CA ASP A 399 7.80 -17.13 -27.54
C ASP A 399 8.53 -16.90 -26.19
N ASN A 400 7.88 -17.22 -25.06
CA ASN A 400 8.34 -17.00 -23.69
C ASN A 400 8.60 -15.52 -23.33
N GLN A 401 7.98 -14.57 -24.03
CA GLN A 401 8.02 -13.17 -23.65
C GLN A 401 7.05 -12.91 -22.48
N GLU A 402 7.53 -12.28 -21.41
CA GLU A 402 6.71 -11.90 -20.27
C GLU A 402 5.95 -10.58 -20.54
N TYR A 403 4.67 -10.56 -20.21
CA TYR A 403 3.81 -9.39 -20.23
C TYR A 403 3.28 -9.12 -18.83
N GLU A 404 3.33 -7.86 -18.39
CA GLU A 404 2.74 -7.39 -17.14
C GLU A 404 1.76 -6.25 -17.42
N ILE A 405 0.55 -6.37 -16.90
CA ILE A 405 -0.49 -5.36 -16.98
C ILE A 405 -0.87 -4.96 -15.56
N GLU A 406 -0.60 -3.72 -15.18
CA GLU A 406 -1.05 -3.17 -13.90
C GLU A 406 -2.34 -2.35 -14.09
N LEU A 407 -3.34 -2.66 -13.26
CA LEU A 407 -4.68 -2.07 -13.28
C LEU A 407 -4.93 -1.35 -11.95
N THR A 408 -5.29 -0.07 -12.03
CA THR A 408 -5.38 0.85 -10.91
C THR A 408 -6.81 1.29 -10.60
N GLN A 409 -7.74 1.18 -11.56
CA GLN A 409 -9.10 1.69 -11.36
C GLN A 409 -9.95 0.85 -10.40
N SER A 410 -9.81 -0.48 -10.44
CA SER A 410 -10.59 -1.37 -9.58
C SER A 410 -9.96 -2.75 -9.44
N ASN A 411 -9.65 -3.13 -8.20
CA ASN A 411 -9.12 -4.46 -7.87
C ASN A 411 -10.09 -5.60 -8.17
N GLU A 412 -11.39 -5.41 -7.91
CA GLU A 412 -12.40 -6.43 -8.22
C GLU A 412 -12.69 -6.49 -9.72
N GLY A 413 -12.72 -5.34 -10.42
CA GLY A 413 -12.83 -5.33 -11.87
C GLY A 413 -11.63 -5.99 -12.57
N ALA A 414 -10.42 -5.80 -12.05
CA ALA A 414 -9.23 -6.48 -12.54
C ALA A 414 -9.25 -8.00 -12.30
N LYS A 415 -9.80 -8.47 -11.17
CA LYS A 415 -10.06 -9.91 -10.96
C LYS A 415 -11.06 -10.45 -11.98
N ASN A 416 -12.12 -9.69 -12.30
CA ASN A 416 -13.08 -10.08 -13.33
C ASN A 416 -12.42 -10.20 -14.70
N ILE A 417 -11.49 -9.30 -15.03
CA ILE A 417 -10.68 -9.39 -16.25
C ILE A 417 -9.82 -10.64 -16.24
N PHE A 418 -9.06 -10.89 -15.17
CA PHE A 418 -8.24 -12.10 -15.04
C PHE A 418 -9.07 -13.38 -15.20
N ASN A 419 -10.23 -13.47 -14.53
CA ASN A 419 -11.14 -14.60 -14.64
C ASN A 419 -11.68 -14.77 -16.06
N THR A 420 -11.96 -13.65 -16.75
CA THR A 420 -12.43 -13.67 -18.15
C THR A 420 -11.33 -14.16 -19.09
N ILE A 421 -10.08 -13.70 -18.95
CA ILE A 421 -8.96 -14.20 -19.75
C ILE A 421 -8.76 -15.70 -19.49
N HIS A 422 -8.81 -16.13 -18.22
CA HIS A 422 -8.68 -17.53 -17.85
C HIS A 422 -9.80 -18.41 -18.42
N LEU A 423 -11.02 -17.87 -18.56
CA LEU A 423 -12.16 -18.58 -19.12
C LEU A 423 -12.05 -18.75 -20.65
N LEU A 424 -11.53 -17.73 -21.36
CA LEU A 424 -11.60 -17.66 -22.82
C LEU A 424 -10.34 -18.19 -23.53
N LYS A 425 -9.17 -18.19 -22.87
CA LYS A 425 -7.96 -18.86 -23.37
C LYS A 425 -8.20 -20.36 -23.52
#